data_AF-A0A1S3JKA1-F1
#
_entry.id   AF-A0A1S3JKA1-F1
#
_cell.length_a   1.000
_cell.length_b   1.000
_cell.length_c   1.000
_cell.angle_alpha   90.00
_cell.angle_beta   90.00
_cell.angle_gamma   90.00
#
_symmetry.space_group_name_H-M   'P 1'
#
loop_
_entity.id
_entity.type
_entity.pdbx_description
1 polymer ?
#
loop_
_entity_poly.entity_id
_entity_poly.type
_entity_poly.pdbx_seq_one_letter_code
_entity_poly.pdbx_strand_id
1 'polypeptide(L)'
;MSGQCILFVPDNEIQFDTEQPLPVEGEEPRDRNACRVMEQKETVDGLKDEFCGRQVPPRYAGLCEIHYKEYLVSLINRHHIDPLIILSLNEIKMVLGRVDKQPLKRNKGEKDPDYKKRLIEFVQREVPLTSMRPSHRARSRPTAV
;
A
#
# COMPACT_ATOMS: atom_id res chain seq x y z
N MET A 1 -7.13 7.89 -24.43
CA MET A 1 -5.93 7.04 -24.25
C MET A 1 -5.68 6.92 -22.76
N SER A 2 -6.44 6.04 -22.10
CA SER A 2 -6.46 5.89 -20.64
C SER A 2 -5.17 5.21 -20.20
N GLY A 3 -4.26 5.97 -19.58
CA GLY A 3 -2.98 5.46 -19.08
C GLY A 3 -3.20 4.56 -17.87
N GLN A 4 -3.52 3.29 -18.10
CA GLN A 4 -3.70 2.32 -17.05
C GLN A 4 -2.32 1.99 -16.44
N CYS A 5 -2.05 2.52 -15.26
CA CYS A 5 -0.80 2.30 -14.55
C CYS A 5 -0.92 0.98 -13.78
N ILE A 6 0.00 0.05 -14.04
CA ILE A 6 0.05 -1.28 -13.39
C ILE A 6 1.15 -1.25 -12.34
N LEU A 7 0.82 -1.58 -11.09
CA LEU A 7 1.83 -1.68 -10.04
C LEU A 7 2.41 -3.07 -10.21
N PHE A 8 3.55 -3.17 -10.89
CA PHE A 8 4.23 -4.45 -11.07
C PHE A 8 4.84 -4.89 -9.74
N VAL A 9 4.01 -5.53 -8.93
CA VAL A 9 4.49 -6.61 -8.09
C VAL A 9 4.51 -7.84 -9.01
N PRO A 10 5.64 -8.57 -9.11
CA PRO A 10 5.71 -9.79 -9.91
C PRO A 10 4.47 -10.65 -9.67
N ASP A 11 3.81 -11.03 -10.77
CA ASP A 11 2.61 -11.89 -10.82
C ASP A 11 1.26 -11.26 -10.41
N ASN A 12 1.17 -9.96 -10.13
CA ASN A 12 -0.11 -9.30 -9.81
C ASN A 12 -0.39 -8.07 -10.68
N GLU A 13 -1.30 -8.19 -11.66
CA GLU A 13 -1.80 -7.07 -12.47
C GLU A 13 -2.88 -6.29 -11.71
N ILE A 14 -2.46 -5.49 -10.73
CA ILE A 14 -3.40 -4.66 -9.96
C ILE A 14 -3.45 -3.26 -10.54
N GLN A 15 -4.67 -2.87 -10.90
CA GLN A 15 -4.99 -1.52 -11.31
C GLN A 15 -5.02 -0.59 -10.10
N PHE A 16 -4.41 0.57 -10.25
CA PHE A 16 -4.44 1.62 -9.25
C PHE A 16 -4.63 2.99 -9.92
N ASP A 17 -5.27 3.88 -9.19
CA ASP A 17 -5.62 5.20 -9.70
C ASP A 17 -4.40 6.12 -9.61
N THR A 18 -4.19 6.92 -10.65
CA THR A 18 -3.16 7.99 -10.67
C THR A 18 -3.76 9.34 -11.01
N GLU A 19 -4.83 9.36 -11.79
CA GLU A 19 -5.50 10.59 -12.19
C GLU A 19 -6.51 11.03 -11.15
N GLN A 20 -6.60 12.35 -10.94
CA GLN A 20 -7.65 12.89 -10.08
C GLN A 20 -9.03 12.68 -10.73
N PRO A 21 -10.07 12.34 -9.96
CA PRO A 21 -11.43 12.28 -10.50
C PRO A 21 -11.83 13.60 -11.18
N LEU A 22 -12.56 13.49 -12.29
CA LEU A 22 -13.16 14.65 -12.94
C LEU A 22 -14.18 15.31 -12.00
N PRO A 23 -14.36 16.64 -12.06
CA PRO A 23 -15.39 17.30 -11.27
C PRO A 23 -16.74 16.74 -11.71
N VAL A 24 -17.59 16.39 -10.75
CA VAL A 24 -18.98 16.03 -11.05
C VAL A 24 -19.75 17.32 -11.30
N GLU A 25 -20.57 17.36 -12.36
CA GLU A 25 -21.41 18.53 -12.64
C GLU A 25 -22.30 18.85 -11.43
N GLY A 26 -22.27 20.10 -10.97
CA GLY A 26 -22.98 20.55 -9.78
C GLY A 26 -22.22 20.41 -8.45
N GLU A 27 -20.99 19.90 -8.43
CA GLU A 27 -20.14 20.00 -7.24
C GLU A 27 -19.53 21.40 -7.07
N GLU A 28 -19.51 21.87 -5.82
CA GLU A 28 -18.81 23.09 -5.41
C GLU A 28 -17.34 23.09 -5.88
N PRO A 29 -16.79 24.26 -6.27
CA PRO A 29 -15.38 24.39 -6.63
C PRO A 29 -14.47 23.83 -5.54
N ARG A 30 -13.53 22.98 -5.94
CA ARG A 30 -12.60 22.29 -5.02
C ARG A 30 -11.18 22.70 -5.36
N ASP A 31 -10.38 22.98 -4.33
CA ASP A 31 -8.94 23.07 -4.51
C ASP A 31 -8.40 21.68 -4.85
N ARG A 32 -7.98 21.51 -6.10
CA ARG A 32 -7.41 20.26 -6.64
C ARG A 32 -5.97 20.03 -6.22
N ASN A 33 -5.36 21.01 -5.55
CA ASN A 33 -4.00 20.93 -5.04
C ASN A 33 -3.96 20.53 -3.57
N ALA A 34 -5.11 20.41 -2.89
CA ALA A 34 -5.22 20.08 -1.47
C ALA A 34 -5.94 18.75 -1.23
N CYS A 35 -5.34 17.89 -0.41
CA CYS A 35 -5.86 16.57 -0.12
C CYS A 35 -7.13 16.64 0.73
N ARG A 36 -8.18 15.93 0.30
CA ARG A 36 -9.52 15.95 0.92
C ARG A 36 -9.87 14.72 1.76
N VAL A 37 -8.87 13.95 2.18
CA VAL A 37 -9.12 12.89 3.18
C VAL A 37 -9.50 13.55 4.49
N MET A 38 -10.62 13.13 5.08
CA MET A 38 -11.05 13.58 6.40
C MET A 38 -10.13 12.98 7.46
N GLU A 39 -9.52 13.83 8.28
CA GLU A 39 -8.69 13.49 9.43
C GLU A 39 -9.32 14.08 10.69
N GLN A 40 -9.31 13.33 11.78
CA GLN A 40 -9.69 13.85 13.09
C GLN A 40 -8.45 14.52 13.70
N LYS A 41 -8.45 15.85 13.75
CA LYS A 41 -7.33 16.66 14.25
C LYS A 41 -7.58 17.09 15.69
N GLU A 42 -6.51 17.13 16.47
CA GLU A 42 -6.53 17.71 17.82
C GLU A 42 -6.52 19.24 17.73
N THR A 43 -7.47 19.86 18.42
CA THR A 43 -7.61 21.31 18.55
C THR A 43 -7.71 21.67 20.03
N VAL A 44 -7.61 22.97 20.35
CA VAL A 44 -7.77 23.46 21.73
C VAL A 44 -9.15 23.11 22.32
N ASP A 45 -10.16 22.98 21.47
CA ASP A 45 -11.54 22.63 21.84
C ASP A 45 -11.83 21.11 21.76
N GLY A 46 -10.79 20.29 21.55
CA GLY A 46 -10.90 18.84 21.44
C GLY A 46 -10.69 18.31 20.01
N LEU A 47 -11.31 17.19 19.70
CA LEU A 47 -11.13 16.49 18.43
C LEU A 47 -12.11 17.01 17.39
N LYS A 48 -11.61 17.35 16.19
CA LYS A 48 -12.43 17.88 15.10
C LYS A 48 -12.06 17.22 13.78
N ASP A 49 -13.08 16.82 13.03
CA ASP A 49 -12.91 16.29 11.68
C ASP A 49 -12.66 17.41 10.68
N GLU A 50 -11.50 17.41 10.05
CA GLU A 50 -11.10 18.39 9.06
C GLU A 50 -10.43 17.71 7.85
N PHE A 51 -10.39 18.39 6.71
CA PHE A 51 -9.60 17.89 5.58
C PHE A 51 -8.11 17.89 5.93
N CYS A 52 -7.42 16.85 5.47
CA CYS A 52 -5.96 16.74 5.49
C CYS A 52 -5.30 18.05 5.02
N GLY A 53 -5.69 18.56 3.86
CA GLY A 53 -5.23 19.84 3.31
C GLY A 53 -3.79 19.85 2.78
N ARG A 54 -3.03 18.76 2.94
CA ARG A 54 -1.66 18.64 2.40
C ARG A 54 -1.66 18.68 0.88
N GLN A 55 -0.53 19.11 0.30
CA GLN A 55 -0.35 19.22 -1.14
C GLN A 55 -0.59 17.88 -1.86
N VAL A 56 -1.25 17.96 -3.02
CA VAL A 56 -1.51 16.84 -3.93
C VAL A 56 -0.52 16.87 -5.09
N PRO A 57 0.43 15.93 -5.16
CA PRO A 57 1.31 15.78 -6.31
C PRO A 57 0.54 15.32 -7.56
N PRO A 58 1.07 15.56 -8.78
CA PRO A 58 0.53 14.94 -9.98
C PRO A 58 0.63 13.41 -9.89
N ARG A 59 -0.31 12.71 -10.53
CA ARG A 59 -0.38 11.25 -10.61
C ARG A 59 -0.65 10.50 -9.29
N TYR A 60 -1.15 11.20 -8.26
CA TYR A 60 -1.47 10.63 -6.94
C TYR A 60 -2.98 10.56 -6.67
N ALA A 61 -3.79 10.46 -7.72
CA ALA A 61 -5.25 10.27 -7.66
C ALA A 61 -6.02 11.34 -6.83
N GLY A 62 -5.45 12.52 -6.64
CA GLY A 62 -6.06 13.59 -5.83
C GLY A 62 -5.69 13.52 -4.35
N LEU A 63 -4.73 12.67 -3.98
CA LEU A 63 -4.29 12.44 -2.61
C LEU A 63 -2.89 13.04 -2.37
N CYS A 64 -2.62 13.41 -1.11
CA CYS A 64 -1.24 13.71 -0.71
C CYS A 64 -0.42 12.42 -0.63
N GLU A 65 0.91 12.55 -0.53
CA GLU A 65 1.82 11.40 -0.54
C GLU A 65 1.49 10.33 0.51
N ILE A 66 1.16 10.75 1.74
CA ILE A 66 0.85 9.84 2.85
C ILE A 66 -0.42 9.03 2.52
N HIS A 67 -1.51 9.71 2.18
CA HIS A 67 -2.78 9.03 1.89
C HIS A 67 -2.74 8.24 0.59
N TYR A 68 -1.94 8.66 -0.39
CA TYR A 68 -1.74 7.87 -1.60
C TYR A 68 -1.00 6.57 -1.30
N LYS A 69 0.05 6.62 -0.45
CA LYS A 69 0.73 5.40 0.02
C LYS A 69 -0.21 4.49 0.81
N GLU A 70 -1.06 5.04 1.68
CA GLU A 70 -2.08 4.25 2.39
C GLU A 70 -3.08 3.59 1.44
N TYR A 71 -3.52 4.31 0.41
CA TYR A 71 -4.36 3.75 -0.66
C TYR A 71 -3.67 2.56 -1.34
N LEU A 72 -2.41 2.70 -1.75
CA LEU A 72 -1.65 1.62 -2.37
C LEU A 72 -1.45 0.43 -1.42
N VAL A 73 -1.11 0.68 -0.16
CA VAL A 73 -0.99 -0.37 0.88
C VAL A 73 -2.32 -1.09 1.07
N SER A 74 -3.45 -0.37 1.01
CA SER A 74 -4.78 -0.98 1.12
C SER A 74 -5.08 -1.94 -0.05
N LEU A 75 -4.61 -1.62 -1.26
CA LEU A 75 -4.70 -2.51 -2.42
C LEU A 75 -3.80 -3.74 -2.24
N ILE A 76 -2.54 -3.53 -1.89
CA ILE A 76 -1.56 -4.60 -1.61
C ILE A 76 -2.13 -5.60 -0.60
N ASN A 77 -2.69 -5.11 0.51
CA ASN A 77 -3.27 -5.93 1.55
C ASN A 77 -4.54 -6.66 1.09
N ARG A 78 -5.43 -5.99 0.34
CA ARG A 78 -6.67 -6.61 -0.19
C ARG A 78 -6.37 -7.76 -1.14
N HIS A 79 -5.32 -7.61 -1.94
CA HIS A 79 -4.88 -8.62 -2.90
C HIS A 79 -3.87 -9.62 -2.31
N HIS A 80 -3.59 -9.57 -1.00
CA HIS A 80 -2.66 -10.46 -0.31
C HIS A 80 -1.28 -10.53 -0.98
N ILE A 81 -0.81 -9.39 -1.48
CA ILE A 81 0.50 -9.32 -2.09
C ILE A 81 1.59 -9.39 -1.02
N ASP A 82 2.54 -10.28 -1.26
CA ASP A 82 3.74 -10.40 -0.44
C ASP A 82 4.86 -9.45 -0.91
N PRO A 83 5.28 -8.47 -0.09
CA PRO A 83 6.38 -7.59 -0.44
C PRO A 83 7.75 -8.29 -0.44
N LEU A 84 7.88 -9.52 0.08
CA LEU A 84 9.18 -10.22 0.18
C LEU A 84 9.94 -10.30 -1.16
N ILE A 85 9.23 -10.33 -2.29
CA ILE A 85 9.85 -10.51 -3.60
C ILE A 85 10.73 -9.31 -4.01
N ILE A 86 10.34 -8.10 -3.60
CA ILE A 86 11.10 -6.86 -3.89
C ILE A 86 12.23 -6.60 -2.89
N LEU A 87 12.25 -7.29 -1.75
CA LEU A 87 13.26 -7.09 -0.71
C LEU A 87 14.62 -7.68 -1.11
N SER A 88 15.69 -7.02 -0.68
CA SER A 88 17.05 -7.54 -0.72
C SER A 88 17.26 -8.68 0.27
N LEU A 89 18.36 -9.44 0.09
CA LEU A 89 18.77 -10.50 1.03
C LEU A 89 18.93 -10.00 2.48
N ASN A 90 19.40 -8.77 2.67
CA ASN A 90 19.59 -8.20 4.00
C ASN A 90 18.24 -7.82 4.64
N GLU A 91 17.33 -7.25 3.85
CA GLU A 91 15.97 -6.94 4.31
C GLU A 91 15.19 -8.19 4.71
N ILE A 92 15.30 -9.28 3.95
CA ILE A 92 14.69 -10.56 4.31
C ILE A 92 15.23 -11.08 5.66
N LYS A 93 16.54 -10.97 5.90
CA LYS A 93 17.12 -11.34 7.21
C LYS A 93 16.61 -10.46 8.34
N MET A 94 16.42 -9.16 8.11
CA MET A 94 15.83 -8.26 9.10
C MET A 94 14.39 -8.64 9.42
N VAL A 95 13.58 -9.03 8.42
CA VAL A 95 12.22 -9.52 8.64
C VAL A 95 12.23 -10.73 9.57
N LEU A 96 13.10 -11.71 9.33
CA LEU A 96 13.25 -12.88 10.20
C LEU A 96 13.72 -12.51 11.61
N GLY A 97 14.66 -11.57 11.74
CA GLY A 97 15.13 -11.08 13.04
C GLY A 97 14.02 -10.42 13.88
N ARG A 98 13.07 -9.70 13.25
CA ARG A 98 11.94 -9.07 13.95
C ARG A 98 10.95 -10.06 14.56
N VAL A 99 10.93 -11.29 14.06
CA VAL A 99 10.06 -12.36 14.55
C VAL A 99 10.86 -13.45 15.30
N ASP A 100 12.08 -13.12 15.73
CA ASP A 100 13.00 -14.03 16.44
C ASP A 100 13.27 -15.35 15.69
N LYS A 101 13.22 -15.33 14.36
CA LYS A 101 13.54 -16.47 13.49
C LYS A 101 14.95 -16.34 12.95
N GLN A 102 15.69 -17.43 12.96
CA GLN A 102 17.02 -17.48 12.36
C GLN A 102 16.92 -17.73 10.85
N PRO A 103 17.70 -17.01 10.02
CA PRO A 103 17.75 -17.29 8.59
C PRO A 103 18.36 -18.67 8.32
N LEU A 104 17.91 -19.30 7.22
CA LEU A 104 18.48 -20.56 6.77
C LEU A 104 19.99 -20.43 6.56
N LYS A 105 20.74 -21.49 6.87
CA LYS A 105 22.15 -21.54 6.50
C LYS A 105 22.28 -21.64 4.98
N ARG A 106 23.23 -20.88 4.43
CA ARG A 106 23.58 -20.94 3.02
C ARG A 106 24.31 -22.25 2.71
N ASN A 107 23.93 -22.90 1.62
CA ASN A 107 24.58 -24.14 1.20
C ASN A 107 25.94 -23.86 0.56
N LYS A 108 26.85 -24.85 0.60
CA LYS A 108 28.18 -24.72 -0.01
C LYS A 108 28.05 -24.50 -1.52
N GLY A 109 28.57 -23.38 -2.03
CA GLY A 109 28.52 -23.03 -3.45
C GLY A 109 27.17 -22.48 -3.94
N GLU A 110 26.18 -22.28 -3.06
CA GLU A 110 24.89 -21.70 -3.42
C GLU A 110 25.07 -20.23 -3.82
N LYS A 111 24.47 -19.82 -4.95
CA LYS A 111 24.52 -18.42 -5.42
C LYS A 111 23.49 -17.56 -4.71
N ASP A 112 23.69 -16.24 -4.73
CA ASP A 112 22.79 -15.28 -4.07
C ASP A 112 21.32 -15.38 -4.52
N PRO A 113 21.00 -15.51 -5.83
CA PRO A 113 19.61 -15.61 -6.27
C PRO A 113 18.91 -16.88 -5.77
N ASP A 114 19.61 -18.01 -5.79
CA ASP A 114 19.09 -19.31 -5.33
C ASP A 114 18.85 -19.28 -3.81
N TYR A 115 19.80 -18.72 -3.07
CA TYR A 115 19.67 -18.54 -1.62
C TYR A 115 18.53 -17.57 -1.26
N LYS A 116 18.38 -16.47 -2.02
CA LYS A 116 17.26 -15.51 -1.84
C LYS A 116 15.92 -16.21 -2.04
N LYS A 117 15.77 -16.99 -3.12
CA LYS A 117 14.55 -17.73 -3.41
C LYS A 117 14.17 -18.66 -2.26
N ARG A 118 15.14 -19.45 -1.78
CA ARG A 118 14.94 -20.42 -0.70
C ARG A 118 14.62 -19.75 0.65
N LEU A 119 15.21 -18.58 0.91
CA LEU A 119 14.85 -17.75 2.06
C LEU A 119 13.43 -17.20 1.97
N ILE A 120 12.97 -16.74 0.79
CA ILE A 120 11.60 -16.26 0.60
C ILE A 120 10.60 -17.39 0.90
N GLU A 121 10.81 -18.58 0.33
CA GLU A 121 9.96 -19.75 0.58
C GLU A 121 9.91 -20.11 2.09
N PHE A 122 11.04 -19.99 2.79
CA PHE A 122 11.11 -20.19 4.23
C PHE A 122 10.32 -19.14 5.00
N VAL A 123 10.48 -17.85 4.67
CA VAL A 123 9.77 -16.77 5.36
C VAL A 123 8.27 -16.90 5.14
N GLN A 124 7.82 -17.19 3.92
CA GLN A 124 6.40 -17.36 3.61
C GLN A 124 5.73 -18.48 4.43
N ARG A 125 6.48 -19.54 4.72
CA ARG A 125 6.00 -20.66 5.55
C ARG A 125 5.99 -20.33 7.04
N GLU A 126 7.05 -19.70 7.55
CA GLU A 126 7.23 -19.44 8.99
C GLU A 126 6.51 -18.17 9.47
N VAL A 127 6.28 -17.23 8.55
CA VAL A 127 5.72 -15.89 8.79
C VAL A 127 4.66 -15.61 7.72
N PRO A 128 3.50 -16.27 7.79
CA PRO A 128 2.44 -16.04 6.82
C PRO A 128 1.94 -14.59 6.92
N LEU A 129 1.52 -14.03 5.80
CA LEU A 129 0.81 -12.75 5.80
C LEU A 129 -0.50 -12.93 6.57
N THR A 130 -0.55 -12.47 7.81
CA THR A 130 -1.82 -12.38 8.54
C THR A 130 -2.76 -11.49 7.74
N SER A 131 -4.00 -11.95 7.49
CA SER A 131 -5.04 -11.05 7.01
C SER A 131 -5.27 -10.02 8.11
N MET A 132 -4.67 -8.84 7.97
CA MET A 132 -5.04 -7.73 8.84
C MET A 132 -6.54 -7.54 8.69
N ARG A 133 -7.22 -7.42 9.84
CA ARG A 133 -8.68 -7.36 9.98
C ARG A 133 -9.30 -6.60 8.79
N PRO A 134 -10.41 -7.09 8.22
CA PRO A 134 -11.09 -6.39 7.14
C PRO A 134 -11.28 -4.94 7.55
N SER A 135 -10.73 -4.01 6.76
CA SER A 135 -10.98 -2.60 6.92
C SER A 135 -12.49 -2.38 7.00
N HIS A 136 -12.98 -1.79 8.09
CA HIS A 136 -14.40 -1.47 8.25
C HIS A 136 -14.94 -0.61 7.07
N ARG A 137 -14.06 0.04 6.30
CA ARG A 137 -14.38 0.80 5.08
C ARG A 137 -14.66 -0.05 3.83
N ALA A 138 -14.43 -1.36 3.85
CA ALA A 138 -14.84 -2.23 2.74
C ALA A 138 -16.37 -2.32 2.55
N ARG A 139 -17.17 -1.72 3.46
CA ARG A 139 -18.64 -1.70 3.39
C ARG A 139 -19.23 -0.53 2.60
N SER A 140 -18.43 0.40 2.08
CA SER A 140 -18.97 1.58 1.37
C SER A 140 -18.35 1.75 -0.02
N ARG A 141 -18.59 0.78 -0.91
CA ARG A 141 -18.80 1.12 -2.31
C ARG A 141 -20.32 1.20 -2.47
N PRO A 142 -20.93 2.38 -2.61
CA PRO A 142 -22.22 2.43 -3.28
C PRO A 142 -21.96 1.91 -4.69
N THR A 143 -22.52 0.74 -4.99
CA THR A 143 -22.81 0.35 -6.37
C THR A 143 -23.71 1.45 -6.92
N ALA A 144 -23.18 2.28 -7.82
CA ALA A 144 -24.01 3.13 -8.63
C ALA A 144 -24.98 2.21 -9.40
N VAL A 145 -26.28 2.41 -9.15
CA VAL A 145 -27.38 1.97 -10.01
C VAL A 145 -27.55 3.01 -11.10
#